data_AF-A0A966RHW7-F1
#
_entry.id   AF-A0A966RHW7-F1
#
_cell.length_a   1.000
_cell.length_b   1.000
_cell.length_c   1.000
_cell.angle_alpha   90.00
_cell.angle_beta   90.00
_cell.angle_gamma   90.00
#
_symmetry.space_group_name_H-M   'P 1'
#
loop_
_entity.id
_entity.type
_entity.pdbx_description
1 polymer ?
#
loop_
_entity_poly.entity_id
_entity_poly.type
_entity_poly.pdbx_seq_one_letter_code
_entity_poly.pdbx_strand_id
1 'polypeptide(L)'
;MSATPEEDPKAKPKADRVREGITILQKLKEVGIGPTEPAFAEIQALISGWVNTGEAVAKAVPLVRFDRVAHLVLPRRRTAVASLVLKTVS
;
A
#
# COMPACT_ATOMS: atom_id res chain seq x y z
N MET A 1 19.35 6.65 16.50
CA MET A 1 18.86 5.26 16.59
C MET A 1 17.35 5.31 16.40
N SER A 2 16.84 4.89 15.24
CA SER A 2 15.40 4.92 14.95
C SER A 2 14.73 3.69 15.55
N ALA A 3 13.77 3.90 16.45
CA ALA A 3 13.05 2.82 17.13
C ALA A 3 12.29 1.96 16.12
N THR A 4 12.54 0.66 16.16
CA THR A 4 11.84 -0.36 15.38
C THR A 4 10.35 -0.32 15.77
N PRO A 5 9.39 -0.39 14.83
CA PRO A 5 7.96 -0.24 15.15
C PRO A 5 7.38 -1.28 16.11
N GLU A 6 8.13 -2.32 16.47
CA GLU A 6 7.72 -3.34 17.45
C GLU A 6 7.70 -2.83 18.90
N GLU A 7 8.37 -1.71 19.21
CA GLU A 7 8.41 -1.17 20.58
C GLU A 7 7.33 -0.10 20.84
N ASP A 8 6.65 0.39 19.79
CA ASP A 8 5.59 1.39 19.90
C ASP A 8 4.21 0.71 19.97
N PRO A 9 3.50 0.73 21.12
CA PRO A 9 2.19 0.10 21.26
C PRO A 9 1.11 0.72 20.36
N LYS A 10 1.37 1.90 19.78
CA LYS A 10 0.47 2.58 18.83
C LYS A 10 0.78 2.21 17.37
N ALA A 11 1.92 1.57 17.11
CA ALA A 11 2.30 1.14 15.78
C ALA A 11 1.41 -0.02 15.30
N LYS A 12 1.17 -0.05 13.99
CA LYS A 12 0.39 -1.11 13.37
C LYS A 12 1.21 -2.41 13.38
N PRO A 13 0.67 -3.52 13.94
CA PRO A 13 1.32 -4.82 13.93
C PRO A 13 1.63 -5.31 12.52
N LYS A 14 2.74 -6.03 12.34
CA LYS A 14 3.12 -6.60 11.05
C LYS A 14 2.02 -7.48 10.44
N ALA A 15 1.35 -8.30 11.25
CA ALA A 15 0.24 -9.15 10.79
C ALA A 15 -0.91 -8.34 10.17
N ASP A 16 -1.28 -7.21 10.77
CA ASP A 16 -2.29 -6.30 10.23
C ASP A 16 -1.82 -5.69 8.90
N ARG A 17 -0.55 -5.28 8.82
CA ARG A 17 0.07 -4.75 7.58
C ARG A 17 0.03 -5.78 6.45
N VAL A 18 0.39 -7.04 6.75
CA VAL A 18 0.35 -8.14 5.78
C VAL A 18 -1.07 -8.35 5.27
N ARG A 19 -2.05 -8.45 6.17
CA ARG A 19 -3.45 -8.66 5.81
C ARG A 19 -3.98 -7.54 4.91
N GLU A 20 -3.78 -6.29 5.32
CA GLU A 20 -4.22 -5.12 4.55
C GLU A 20 -3.51 -5.02 3.19
N GLY A 21 -2.20 -5.29 3.16
CA GLY A 21 -1.42 -5.33 1.92
C GLY A 21 -1.93 -6.36 0.93
N ILE A 22 -2.22 -7.58 1.38
CA ILE A 22 -2.80 -8.64 0.54
C ILE A 22 -4.16 -8.21 0.00
N THR A 23 -5.02 -7.64 0.84
CA THR A 23 -6.35 -7.16 0.40
C THR A 23 -6.24 -6.09 -0.69
N ILE A 24 -5.30 -5.14 -0.58
CA ILE A 24 -5.07 -4.12 -1.61
C ILE A 24 -4.66 -4.79 -2.93
N LEU A 25 -3.70 -5.72 -2.90
CA LEU A 25 -3.21 -6.40 -4.10
C LEU A 25 -4.28 -7.29 -4.74
N GLN A 26 -5.13 -7.95 -3.94
CA GLN A 26 -6.27 -8.72 -4.44
C GLN A 26 -7.28 -7.81 -5.17
N LYS A 27 -7.65 -6.68 -4.55
CA LYS A 27 -8.58 -5.72 -5.17
C LYS A 27 -8.04 -5.12 -6.46
N LEU A 28 -6.74 -4.85 -6.56
CA LEU A 28 -6.11 -4.41 -7.81
C LEU A 28 -6.32 -5.44 -8.94
N LYS A 29 -6.13 -6.73 -8.64
CA LYS A 29 -6.37 -7.81 -9.62
C LYS A 29 -7.84 -7.89 -10.02
N GLU A 30 -8.75 -7.75 -9.07
CA GLU A 30 -10.21 -7.76 -9.33
C GLU A 30 -10.65 -6.66 -10.29
N VAL A 31 -10.00 -5.49 -10.24
CA VAL A 31 -10.29 -4.37 -11.15
C VAL A 31 -9.45 -4.40 -12.45
N GLY A 32 -8.75 -5.50 -12.73
CA GLY A 32 -8.00 -5.71 -13.96
C GLY A 32 -6.56 -5.17 -13.95
N ILE A 33 -6.06 -4.67 -12.82
CA ILE A 33 -4.67 -4.23 -12.65
C ILE A 33 -3.86 -5.40 -12.09
N GLY A 34 -3.31 -6.22 -12.99
CA GLY A 34 -2.61 -7.45 -12.65
C GLY A 34 -1.08 -7.32 -12.54
N PRO A 35 -0.37 -8.41 -12.17
CA PRO A 35 1.09 -8.41 -11.99
C PRO A 35 1.94 -8.06 -13.21
N THR A 36 1.35 -8.12 -14.41
CA THR A 36 2.02 -7.73 -15.66
C THR A 36 2.12 -6.21 -15.80
N GLU A 37 1.34 -5.45 -15.03
CA GLU A 37 1.35 -3.98 -15.06
C GLU A 37 2.52 -3.44 -14.22
N PRO A 38 3.36 -2.54 -14.75
CA PRO A 38 4.45 -1.93 -13.99
C PRO A 38 3.99 -1.27 -12.68
N ALA A 39 2.83 -0.63 -12.71
CA ALA A 39 2.22 -0.02 -11.54
C ALA A 39 1.86 -1.04 -10.45
N PHE A 40 1.46 -2.27 -10.82
CA PHE A 40 1.21 -3.33 -9.85
C PHE A 40 2.49 -3.72 -9.12
N ALA A 41 3.59 -3.90 -9.86
CA ALA A 41 4.88 -4.23 -9.29
C ALA A 41 5.39 -3.13 -8.35
N GLU A 42 5.20 -1.85 -8.72
CA GLU A 42 5.53 -0.72 -7.85
C GLU A 42 4.70 -0.71 -6.55
N ILE A 43 3.37 -0.87 -6.65
CA ILE A 43 2.49 -0.91 -5.48
C ILE A 43 2.85 -2.09 -4.58
N GLN A 44 3.14 -3.26 -5.16
CA GLN A 44 3.59 -4.43 -4.42
C GLN A 44 4.90 -4.15 -3.67
N ALA A 45 5.88 -3.50 -4.30
CA ALA A 45 7.13 -3.14 -3.65
C ALA A 45 6.93 -2.17 -2.47
N LEU A 46 6.05 -1.17 -2.62
CA LEU A 46 5.69 -0.23 -1.54
C LEU A 46 5.04 -0.95 -0.35
N ILE A 47 4.11 -1.87 -0.64
CA ILE A 47 3.44 -2.69 0.38
C ILE A 47 4.46 -3.60 1.09
N SER A 48 5.34 -4.26 0.35
CA SER A 48 6.39 -5.10 0.92
C SER A 48 7.33 -4.30 1.82
N GLY A 49 7.74 -3.10 1.40
CA GLY A 49 8.51 -2.17 2.22
C GLY A 49 7.79 -1.85 3.52
N TRP A 50 6.54 -1.40 3.45
CA TRP A 50 5.72 -1.07 4.62
C TRP A 50 5.50 -2.27 5.56
N VAL A 51 5.26 -3.47 5.02
CA VAL A 51 5.10 -4.68 5.82
C VAL A 51 6.36 -4.94 6.64
N ASN A 52 7.54 -4.76 6.04
CA ASN A 52 8.82 -5.03 6.68
C ASN A 52 9.22 -3.92 7.67
N THR A 53 9.09 -2.66 7.28
CA THR A 53 9.61 -1.52 8.06
C THR A 53 8.59 -0.87 8.96
N GLY A 54 7.28 -0.99 8.67
CA GLY A 54 6.21 -0.27 9.37
C GLY A 54 6.19 1.24 9.14
N GLU A 55 7.05 1.77 8.25
CA GLU A 55 7.11 3.19 7.96
C GLU A 55 5.92 3.64 7.11
N ALA A 56 5.32 4.76 7.47
CA ALA A 56 4.16 5.26 6.74
C ALA A 56 4.54 5.61 5.29
N VAL A 57 3.70 5.21 4.34
CA VAL A 57 3.85 5.53 2.93
C VAL A 57 2.60 6.26 2.45
N ALA A 58 2.78 7.37 1.74
CA ALA A 58 1.72 8.04 1.00
C ALA A 58 2.27 8.37 -0.38
N LYS A 59 1.77 7.70 -1.43
CA LYS A 59 2.30 7.83 -2.79
C LYS A 59 1.20 7.74 -3.84
N ALA A 60 1.35 8.53 -4.90
CA ALA A 60 0.56 8.40 -6.11
C ALA A 60 1.34 7.57 -7.14
N VAL A 61 0.73 6.51 -7.67
CA VAL A 61 1.31 5.64 -8.69
C VAL A 61 0.50 5.81 -9.99
N PRO A 62 1.10 6.33 -11.07
CA PRO A 62 0.42 6.44 -12.35
C PRO A 62 0.06 5.08 -12.93
N LEU A 63 -1.19 4.92 -13.34
CA LEU A 63 -1.72 3.77 -14.07
C LEU A 63 -1.97 4.18 -15.53
N VAL A 64 -0.89 4.42 -16.27
CA VAL A 64 -0.91 5.02 -17.62
C VAL A 64 -1.88 4.29 -18.56
N ARG A 65 -1.88 2.95 -18.55
CA ARG A 65 -2.76 2.12 -19.38
C ARG A 65 -4.25 2.30 -19.08
N PHE A 66 -4.59 2.75 -17.88
CA PHE A 66 -5.96 2.86 -17.39
C PHE A 66 -6.44 4.30 -17.28
N ASP A 67 -5.64 5.28 -17.70
CA ASP A 67 -5.89 6.71 -17.55
C ASP A 67 -6.27 7.10 -16.10
N ARG A 68 -5.56 6.50 -15.16
CA ARG A 68 -5.82 6.60 -13.72
C ARG A 68 -4.56 6.87 -12.93
N VAL A 69 -4.74 7.33 -11.69
CA VAL A 69 -3.71 7.40 -10.66
C VAL A 69 -4.18 6.62 -9.44
N ALA A 70 -3.35 5.70 -8.97
CA ALA A 70 -3.54 5.00 -7.71
C ALA A 70 -2.93 5.81 -6.55
N HIS A 71 -3.78 6.36 -5.70
CA HIS A 71 -3.36 7.01 -4.46
C HIS A 71 -3.29 5.96 -3.34
N LEU A 72 -2.07 5.55 -3.01
CA LEU A 72 -1.77 4.57 -1.97
C LEU A 72 -1.43 5.27 -0.65
N VAL A 73 -2.09 4.87 0.43
CA VAL A 73 -1.81 5.30 1.80
C VAL A 73 -1.65 4.06 2.68
N LEU A 74 -0.45 3.91 3.24
CA LEU A 74 -0.05 2.84 4.15
C LEU A 74 0.32 3.46 5.50
N PRO A 75 -0.56 3.39 6.53
CA PRO A 75 -0.34 4.10 7.77
C PRO A 75 0.62 3.36 8.71
N ARG A 76 1.37 4.13 9.51
CA ARG A 76 2.16 3.59 10.64
C ARG A 76 1.29 3.21 11.83
N ARG A 77 0.21 3.95 12.10
CA ARG A 77 -0.60 3.81 13.33
C ARG A 77 -1.66 2.72 13.19
N ARG A 78 -1.90 1.98 14.28
CA ARG A 78 -2.90 0.90 14.34
C ARG A 78 -4.34 1.39 14.13
N THR A 79 -4.65 2.64 14.49
CA THR A 79 -6.00 3.22 14.38
C THR A 79 -6.39 3.64 12.96
N ALA A 80 -5.44 3.72 12.03
CA ALA A 80 -5.69 4.11 10.64
C ALA A 80 -5.69 2.86 9.75
N VAL A 81 -6.47 2.85 8.67
CA VAL A 81 -6.60 1.73 7.73
C VAL A 81 -5.82 2.04 6.45
N ALA A 82 -5.11 1.05 5.90
CA ALA A 82 -4.48 1.22 4.58
C ALA A 82 -5.52 1.33 3.48
N SER A 83 -5.28 2.22 2.52
CA SER A 83 -6.22 2.50 1.45
C SER A 83 -5.50 2.68 0.12
N LEU A 84 -6.15 2.24 -0.95
CA LEU A 84 -5.79 2.55 -2.32
C LEU A 84 -7.02 3.12 -3.02
N VAL A 85 -6.90 4.34 -3.55
CA VAL A 85 -7.98 5.02 -4.26
C VAL A 85 -7.56 5.25 -5.70
N LEU A 86 -8.37 4.79 -6.65
CA LEU A 86 -8.18 5.05 -8.06
C LEU A 86 -8.91 6.34 -8.45
N LYS A 87 -8.20 7.29 -9.05
CA LYS A 87 -8.77 8.52 -9.61
C LYS A 87 -8.47 8.59 -11.10
N THR A 88 -9.43 9.04 -11.89
CA THR A 88 -9.25 9.31 -13.32
C THR A 88 -8.40 10.57 -13.50
N VAL A 89 -7.55 10.57 -14.53
CA VAL A 89 -6.83 11.77 -14.97
C VAL A 89 -7.68 12.42 -16.06
N SER A 90 -8.68 13.22 -15.67
CA SER A 90 -9.48 13.99 -16.63
C SER A 90 -8.75 15.23 -17.12
#